data_AF-A0A1V5HYN6-F1
#
_entry.id   AF-A0A1V5HYN6-F1
#
_cell.length_a   1.000
_cell.length_b   1.000
_cell.length_c   1.000
_cell.angle_alpha   90.00
_cell.angle_beta   90.00
_cell.angle_gamma   90.00
#
_symmetry.space_group_name_H-M   'P 1'
#
loop_
_entity.id
_entity.type
_entity.pdbx_description
1 polymer ?
#
loop_
_entity_poly.entity_id
_entity_poly.type
_entity_poly.pdbx_seq_one_letter_code
_entity_poly.pdbx_strand_id
1 'polypeptide(L)'
;MRRALSGLSALIVGLVFFFAALYAFFPTDAALAYIWRRAAQAAYDRGATLESAALFTMESPLRAVVKNLRLSTPVASVEAETLTVTPLFIRSLLSASLKAELEFNSLSLGVPLPGQPPLSFGVFSATVGLRPDEARLDGVRAAGDLDLDGYLTVDLRSMKIGTADMTITGERANLMELAKTMLPLQKGDSGGWRLYRKGGADK
;
A
#
# COMPACT_ATOMS: atom_id res chain seq x y z
N MET A 1 -33.04 31.32 -14.53
CA MET A 1 -31.68 31.09 -13.97
C MET A 1 -31.63 31.01 -12.44
N ARG A 2 -32.14 31.99 -11.66
CA ARG A 2 -32.11 31.94 -10.17
C ARG A 2 -32.73 30.69 -9.52
N ARG A 3 -33.83 30.16 -10.06
CA ARG A 3 -34.51 28.93 -9.57
C ARG A 3 -33.72 27.63 -9.84
N ALA A 4 -32.92 27.59 -10.90
CA ALA A 4 -32.06 26.45 -11.21
C ALA A 4 -30.81 26.44 -10.30
N LEU A 5 -30.24 27.62 -10.01
CA LEU A 5 -29.17 27.77 -9.03
C LEU A 5 -29.61 27.37 -7.61
N SER A 6 -30.83 27.74 -7.20
CA SER A 6 -31.36 27.39 -5.87
C SER A 6 -31.68 25.90 -5.72
N GLY A 7 -32.11 25.25 -6.81
CA GLY A 7 -32.33 23.79 -6.82
C GLY A 7 -31.01 23.02 -6.74
N LEU A 8 -29.98 23.47 -7.45
CA LEU A 8 -28.64 22.87 -7.40
C LEU A 8 -28.00 23.04 -6.01
N SER A 9 -28.12 24.23 -5.39
CA SER A 9 -27.60 24.44 -4.03
C SER A 9 -28.34 23.59 -3.00
N ALA A 10 -29.67 23.45 -3.10
CA ALA A 10 -30.45 22.59 -2.22
C ALA A 10 -30.06 21.11 -2.38
N LEU A 11 -29.80 20.66 -3.61
CA LEU A 11 -29.34 19.31 -3.90
C LEU A 11 -27.94 19.07 -3.30
N ILE A 12 -27.01 20.00 -3.47
CA ILE A 12 -25.65 19.91 -2.91
C ILE A 12 -25.72 19.87 -1.38
N VAL A 13 -26.50 20.75 -0.76
CA VAL A 13 -26.67 20.77 0.71
C VAL A 13 -27.32 19.47 1.18
N GLY A 14 -28.36 18.98 0.50
CA GLY A 14 -28.98 17.70 0.81
C GLY A 14 -28.01 16.52 0.68
N LEU A 15 -27.16 16.52 -0.35
CA LEU A 15 -26.10 15.52 -0.53
C LEU A 15 -25.10 15.56 0.63
N VAL A 16 -24.65 16.76 1.02
CA VAL A 16 -23.70 16.96 2.12
C VAL A 16 -24.29 16.45 3.43
N PHE A 17 -25.53 16.79 3.75
CA PHE A 17 -26.21 16.27 4.95
C PHE A 17 -26.43 14.76 4.89
N PHE A 18 -26.78 14.21 3.73
CA PHE A 18 -26.92 12.77 3.54
C PHE A 18 -25.60 12.03 3.78
N PHE A 19 -24.50 12.50 3.21
CA PHE A 19 -23.17 11.93 3.44
C PHE A 19 -22.68 12.13 4.88
N ALA A 20 -23.00 13.26 5.51
CA ALA A 20 -22.68 13.51 6.92
C ALA A 20 -23.47 12.61 7.87
N ALA A 21 -24.75 12.36 7.59
CA ALA A 21 -25.58 11.43 8.35
C ALA A 21 -25.13 9.97 8.11
N LEU A 22 -24.83 9.60 6.86
CA LEU A 22 -24.20 8.32 6.56
C LEU A 22 -22.93 8.16 7.40
N TYR A 23 -22.04 9.16 7.42
CA TYR A 23 -20.82 9.13 8.22
C TYR A 23 -21.08 8.99 9.73
N ALA A 24 -21.99 9.79 10.29
CA ALA A 24 -22.26 9.80 11.73
C ALA A 24 -22.93 8.51 12.24
N PHE A 25 -23.67 7.81 11.38
CA PHE A 25 -24.46 6.64 11.77
C PHE A 25 -23.99 5.33 11.11
N PHE A 26 -23.01 5.35 10.20
CA PHE A 26 -22.46 4.14 9.61
C PHE A 26 -21.51 3.46 10.61
N PRO A 27 -21.66 2.16 10.89
CA PRO A 27 -20.80 1.44 11.82
C PRO A 27 -19.45 1.16 11.16
N THR A 28 -18.65 2.21 10.99
CA THR A 28 -17.33 2.20 10.35
C THR A 28 -16.42 1.16 10.98
N ASP A 29 -16.46 1.02 12.30
CA ASP A 29 -15.63 0.06 13.04
C ASP A 29 -15.98 -1.38 12.68
N ALA A 30 -17.28 -1.69 12.53
CA ALA A 30 -17.74 -3.01 12.12
C ALA A 30 -17.38 -3.31 10.66
N ALA A 31 -17.49 -2.32 9.78
CA ALA A 31 -17.08 -2.44 8.38
C ALA A 31 -15.57 -2.65 8.24
N LEU A 32 -14.76 -1.89 8.98
CA LEU A 32 -13.30 -2.01 9.00
C LEU A 32 -12.86 -3.35 9.59
N ALA A 33 -13.48 -3.80 10.68
CA ALA A 33 -13.22 -5.11 11.27
C ALA A 33 -13.56 -6.25 10.28
N TYR A 34 -14.66 -6.12 9.53
CA TYR A 34 -15.01 -7.09 8.50
C TYR A 34 -14.00 -7.12 7.35
N ILE A 35 -13.60 -5.94 6.83
CA ILE A 35 -12.58 -5.82 5.78
C ILE A 35 -11.25 -6.40 6.26
N TRP A 36 -10.84 -6.08 7.49
CA TRP A 36 -9.62 -6.61 8.08
C TRP A 36 -9.65 -8.13 8.19
N ARG A 37 -10.75 -8.70 8.71
CA ARG A 37 -10.90 -10.15 8.84
C ARG A 37 -10.84 -10.84 7.48
N ARG A 38 -11.44 -10.24 6.46
CA ARG A 38 -11.35 -10.72 5.07
C ARG A 38 -9.92 -10.65 4.53
N ALA A 39 -9.21 -9.56 4.79
CA ALA A 39 -7.81 -9.41 4.38
C ALA A 39 -6.90 -10.42 5.09
N ALA A 40 -7.07 -10.60 6.40
CA ALA A 40 -6.32 -11.57 7.19
C ALA A 40 -6.61 -13.01 6.75
N GLN A 41 -7.87 -13.34 6.44
CA GLN A 41 -8.23 -14.64 5.89
C GLN A 41 -7.61 -14.85 4.49
N ALA A 42 -7.68 -13.85 3.61
CA ALA A 42 -7.07 -13.94 2.29
C ALA A 42 -5.53 -14.07 2.36
N ALA A 43 -4.89 -13.45 3.37
CA ALA A 43 -3.47 -13.65 3.65
C ALA A 43 -3.21 -15.09 4.12
N TYR A 44 -4.01 -15.60 5.05
CA TYR A 44 -3.89 -16.96 5.58
C TYR A 44 -4.05 -18.03 4.52
N ASP A 45 -5.06 -17.89 3.65
CA ASP A 45 -5.30 -18.79 2.51
C ASP A 45 -4.11 -18.82 1.52
N ARG A 46 -3.24 -17.80 1.58
CA ARG A 46 -2.02 -17.66 0.77
C ARG A 46 -0.74 -17.97 1.55
N GLY A 47 -0.85 -18.55 2.75
CA GLY A 47 0.28 -18.94 3.58
C GLY A 47 0.95 -17.78 4.32
N ALA A 48 0.27 -16.65 4.47
CA ALA A 48 0.76 -15.48 5.20
C ALA A 48 -0.08 -15.22 6.46
N THR A 49 0.53 -14.75 7.54
CA THR A 49 -0.18 -14.29 8.74
C THR A 49 -0.18 -12.78 8.80
N LEU A 50 -1.37 -12.19 8.92
CA LEU A 50 -1.56 -10.74 9.06
C LEU A 50 -2.11 -10.45 10.45
N GLU A 51 -1.33 -9.75 11.26
CA GLU A 51 -1.60 -9.38 12.64
C GLU A 51 -1.55 -7.86 12.80
N SER A 52 -2.36 -7.34 13.74
CA SER A 52 -2.33 -5.93 14.15
C SER A 52 -2.71 -5.83 15.61
N ALA A 53 -2.01 -4.99 16.40
CA ALA A 53 -2.37 -4.79 17.80
C ALA A 53 -3.65 -3.96 17.99
N ALA A 54 -3.96 -3.07 17.04
CA ALA A 54 -5.19 -2.28 17.05
C ALA A 54 -5.82 -2.25 15.66
N LEU A 55 -7.11 -2.57 15.59
CA LEU A 55 -7.92 -2.38 14.39
C LEU A 55 -8.10 -0.88 14.14
N PHE A 56 -7.97 -0.49 12.88
CA PHE A 56 -8.12 0.86 12.31
C PHE A 56 -8.78 1.90 13.23
N THR A 57 -8.04 2.95 13.58
CA THR A 57 -8.63 4.16 14.16
C THR A 57 -8.82 5.18 13.04
N MET A 58 -10.05 5.67 12.83
CA MET A 58 -10.27 6.83 11.95
C MET A 58 -9.89 8.10 12.71
N GLU A 59 -8.78 8.73 12.34
CA GLU A 59 -8.43 10.07 12.85
C GLU A 59 -9.27 11.16 12.16
N SER A 60 -9.72 10.87 10.93
CA SER A 60 -10.52 11.76 10.09
C SER A 60 -11.32 10.91 9.10
N PRO A 61 -12.46 11.40 8.55
CA PRO A 61 -13.23 10.71 7.51
C PRO A 61 -12.40 10.27 6.29
N LEU A 62 -11.20 10.83 6.12
CA LEU A 62 -10.30 10.58 5.00
C LEU A 62 -8.98 9.93 5.44
N ARG A 63 -8.82 9.51 6.69
CA ARG A 63 -7.56 8.97 7.21
C ARG A 63 -7.80 7.84 8.20
N ALA A 64 -7.43 6.62 7.81
CA ALA A 64 -7.48 5.44 8.66
C ALA A 64 -6.07 5.05 9.10
N VAL A 65 -5.88 4.78 10.39
CA VAL A 65 -4.57 4.47 10.98
C VAL A 65 -4.59 3.09 11.62
N VAL A 66 -3.66 2.22 11.22
CA VAL A 66 -3.43 0.89 11.80
C VAL A 66 -2.12 0.92 12.59
N LYS A 67 -2.12 0.38 13.80
CA LYS A 67 -0.93 0.33 14.66
C LYS A 67 -0.41 -1.09 14.83
N ASN A 68 0.91 -1.21 14.90
CA ASN A 68 1.66 -2.46 15.07
C ASN A 68 1.23 -3.52 14.06
N LEU A 69 1.34 -3.16 12.78
CA LEU A 69 1.05 -4.05 11.67
C LEU A 69 2.18 -5.08 11.56
N ARG A 70 1.82 -6.36 11.47
CA ARG A 70 2.76 -7.44 11.21
C ARG A 70 2.23 -8.35 10.13
N LEU A 71 2.97 -8.50 9.06
CA LEU A 71 2.71 -9.47 8.00
C LEU A 71 3.87 -10.44 7.97
N SER A 72 3.64 -11.70 8.33
CA SER A 72 4.67 -12.74 8.26
C SER A 72 4.35 -13.75 7.17
N THR A 73 5.35 -14.10 6.38
CA THR A 73 5.33 -15.18 5.39
C THR A 73 6.49 -16.11 5.69
N PRO A 74 6.52 -17.36 5.16
CA PRO A 74 7.64 -18.27 5.38
C PRO A 74 9.00 -17.74 4.93
N VAL A 75 9.02 -16.76 4.02
CA VAL A 75 10.22 -16.23 3.37
C VAL A 75 10.52 -14.77 3.72
N ALA A 76 9.61 -14.07 4.37
CA ALA A 76 9.78 -12.67 4.75
C ALA A 76 8.78 -12.26 5.83
N SER A 77 9.20 -11.40 6.75
CA SER A 77 8.32 -10.67 7.65
C SER A 77 8.37 -9.18 7.37
N VAL A 78 7.25 -8.51 7.53
CA VAL A 78 7.10 -7.06 7.46
C VAL A 78 6.44 -6.61 8.75
N GLU A 79 7.08 -5.68 9.45
CA GLU A 79 6.57 -5.08 10.68
C GLU A 79 6.53 -3.56 10.50
N ALA A 80 5.43 -2.92 10.86
CA ALA A 80 5.33 -1.47 10.83
C ALA A 80 4.64 -0.97 12.09
N GLU A 81 5.21 0.06 12.72
CA GLU A 81 4.62 0.65 13.91
C GLU A 81 3.28 1.32 13.59
N THR A 82 3.21 2.05 12.48
CA THR A 82 1.99 2.72 12.04
C THR A 82 1.85 2.65 10.53
N LEU A 83 0.65 2.28 10.05
CA LEU A 83 0.21 2.43 8.67
C LEU A 83 -0.94 3.43 8.63
N THR A 84 -0.74 4.52 7.91
CA THR A 84 -1.77 5.48 7.53
C THR A 84 -2.27 5.17 6.13
N VAL A 85 -3.59 5.09 5.98
CA VAL A 85 -4.28 4.95 4.70
C VAL A 85 -5.17 6.17 4.48
N THR A 86 -4.86 6.94 3.44
CA THR A 86 -5.59 8.15 3.06
C THR A 86 -6.28 7.92 1.71
N PRO A 87 -7.61 7.67 1.65
CA PRO A 87 -8.28 7.45 0.38
C PRO A 87 -8.29 8.71 -0.49
N LEU A 88 -7.96 8.57 -1.77
CA LEU A 88 -7.89 9.65 -2.73
C LEU A 88 -9.18 9.70 -3.56
N PHE A 89 -10.29 10.12 -2.94
CA PHE A 89 -11.64 10.06 -3.53
C PHE A 89 -11.75 10.74 -4.90
N ILE A 90 -11.25 11.97 -5.04
CA ILE A 90 -11.30 12.72 -6.31
C ILE A 90 -10.52 11.97 -7.40
N ARG A 91 -9.29 11.53 -7.08
CA ARG A 91 -8.46 10.78 -8.04
C ARG A 91 -9.06 9.43 -8.39
N SER A 92 -9.79 8.82 -7.45
CA SER A 92 -10.47 7.55 -7.66
C SER A 92 -11.62 7.71 -8.67
N LEU A 93 -12.45 8.75 -8.49
CA LEU A 93 -13.55 9.07 -9.40
C LEU A 93 -13.05 9.39 -10.82
N LEU A 94 -12.00 10.23 -10.93
CA LEU A 94 -11.44 10.62 -12.23
C LEU A 94 -10.80 9.45 -13.00
N SER A 95 -10.31 8.44 -12.28
CA SER A 95 -9.62 7.30 -12.89
C SER A 95 -10.45 6.01 -12.95
N ALA A 96 -11.69 6.04 -12.44
CA ALA A 96 -12.54 4.86 -12.26
C ALA A 96 -11.81 3.68 -11.59
N SER A 97 -10.90 3.98 -10.66
CA SER A 97 -10.11 2.99 -9.91
C SER A 97 -10.01 3.42 -8.45
N LEU A 98 -9.98 2.47 -7.52
CA LEU A 98 -9.87 2.83 -6.09
C LEU A 98 -8.42 3.25 -5.81
N LYS A 99 -8.21 4.50 -5.38
CA LYS A 99 -6.89 5.02 -5.06
C LYS A 99 -6.79 5.43 -3.60
N ALA A 100 -5.65 5.11 -2.99
CA ALA A 100 -5.31 5.56 -1.65
C ALA A 100 -3.81 5.86 -1.56
N GLU A 101 -3.44 6.77 -0.68
CA GLU A 101 -2.06 6.97 -0.26
C GLU A 101 -1.81 6.11 0.98
N LEU A 102 -0.68 5.41 0.96
CA LEU A 102 -0.19 4.56 2.03
C LEU A 102 1.07 5.22 2.59
N GLU A 103 1.13 5.38 3.89
CA GLU A 103 2.30 5.88 4.60
C GLU A 103 2.58 4.97 5.79
N PHE A 104 3.78 4.39 5.84
CA PHE A 104 4.23 3.58 6.96
C PHE A 104 5.34 4.31 7.69
N ASN A 105 5.23 4.33 9.02
CA ASN A 105 6.28 4.82 9.91
C ASN A 105 6.95 3.63 10.60
N SER A 106 8.28 3.66 10.65
CA SER A 106 9.12 2.62 11.26
C SER A 106 8.80 1.23 10.70
N LEU A 107 9.11 1.04 9.42
CA LEU A 107 8.89 -0.20 8.68
C LEU A 107 10.15 -1.07 8.75
N SER A 108 10.02 -2.31 9.21
CA SER A 108 11.07 -3.31 9.27
C SER A 108 10.73 -4.47 8.35
N LEU A 109 11.67 -4.84 7.47
CA LEU A 109 11.57 -5.96 6.54
C LEU A 109 12.57 -7.04 6.95
N GLY A 110 12.06 -8.09 7.57
CA GLY A 110 12.81 -9.30 7.91
C GLY A 110 12.86 -10.27 6.74
N VAL A 111 13.85 -10.14 5.87
CA VAL A 111 14.20 -11.20 4.91
C VAL A 111 15.26 -12.09 5.57
N PRO A 112 15.15 -13.44 5.55
CA PRO A 112 16.13 -14.33 6.13
C PRO A 112 17.44 -14.28 5.33
N LEU A 113 18.26 -13.27 5.62
CA LEU A 113 19.60 -13.10 5.11
C LEU A 113 20.59 -13.60 6.19
N PRO A 114 21.51 -14.53 5.88
CA PRO A 114 22.39 -15.13 6.88
C PRO A 114 23.19 -14.08 7.66
N GLY A 115 23.01 -14.03 8.99
CA GLY A 115 23.76 -13.15 9.89
C GLY A 115 23.44 -11.66 9.78
N GLN A 116 22.36 -11.28 9.07
CA GLN A 116 21.98 -9.89 8.83
C GLN A 116 20.75 -9.52 9.65
N PRO A 117 20.71 -8.35 10.31
CA PRO A 117 19.48 -7.85 10.92
C PRO A 117 18.44 -7.51 9.85
N PRO A 118 17.15 -7.41 10.22
CA PRO A 118 16.10 -6.90 9.34
C PRO A 118 16.46 -5.55 8.72
N LEU A 119 15.92 -5.26 7.54
CA LEU A 119 16.08 -3.97 6.88
C LEU A 119 15.14 -2.95 7.50
N SER A 120 15.68 -1.85 8.00
CA SER A 120 14.89 -0.78 8.62
C SER A 120 14.64 0.37 7.65
N PHE A 121 13.40 0.85 7.61
CA PHE A 121 12.96 2.02 6.86
C PHE A 121 12.26 2.97 7.82
N GLY A 122 12.74 4.22 7.91
CA GLY A 122 12.12 5.21 8.78
C GLY A 122 10.72 5.59 8.30
N VAL A 123 10.59 5.85 7.00
CA VAL A 123 9.32 6.20 6.35
C VAL A 123 9.23 5.46 5.02
N PHE A 124 8.05 4.92 4.74
CA PHE A 124 7.65 4.43 3.42
C PHE A 124 6.37 5.14 2.99
N SER A 125 6.30 5.60 1.75
CA SER A 125 5.09 6.17 1.17
C SER A 125 4.84 5.64 -0.24
N ALA A 126 3.59 5.43 -0.61
CA ALA A 126 3.20 5.06 -1.97
C ALA A 126 1.73 5.43 -2.23
N THR A 127 1.39 5.71 -3.48
CA THR A 127 -0.01 5.74 -3.91
C THR A 127 -0.39 4.36 -4.44
N VAL A 128 -1.35 3.70 -3.79
CA VAL A 128 -1.94 2.46 -4.29
C VAL A 128 -3.15 2.76 -5.17
N GLY A 129 -3.23 2.09 -6.32
CA GLY A 129 -4.41 2.03 -7.18
C GLY A 129 -4.84 0.58 -7.34
N LEU A 130 -6.12 0.29 -7.06
CA LEU A 130 -6.68 -1.06 -7.17
C LEU A 130 -7.61 -1.15 -8.37
N ARG A 131 -7.37 -2.19 -9.17
CA ARG A 131 -8.23 -2.72 -10.23
C ARG A 131 -8.64 -4.15 -9.85
N PRO A 132 -9.65 -4.75 -10.50
CA PRO A 132 -10.18 -6.06 -10.12
C PRO A 132 -9.13 -7.18 -10.00
N ASP A 133 -8.05 -7.11 -10.77
CA ASP A 133 -6.99 -8.12 -10.89
C ASP A 133 -5.58 -7.55 -10.71
N GLU A 134 -5.42 -6.25 -10.55
CA GLU A 134 -4.12 -5.58 -10.46
C GLU A 134 -4.10 -4.56 -9.32
N ALA A 135 -3.04 -4.58 -8.52
CA ALA A 135 -2.68 -3.51 -7.61
C ALA A 135 -1.46 -2.78 -8.15
N ARG A 136 -1.57 -1.46 -8.32
CA ARG A 136 -0.49 -0.59 -8.76
C ARG A 136 -0.02 0.26 -7.60
N LEU A 137 1.29 0.25 -7.34
CA LEU A 137 1.95 1.13 -6.39
C LEU A 137 2.77 2.14 -7.18
N ASP A 138 2.33 3.39 -7.19
CA ASP A 138 2.99 4.51 -7.85
C ASP A 138 3.69 5.39 -6.82
N GLY A 139 4.83 5.96 -7.20
CA GLY A 139 5.57 6.90 -6.36
C GLY A 139 6.02 6.27 -5.04
N VAL A 140 6.42 5.00 -5.09
CA VAL A 140 7.02 4.30 -3.95
C VAL A 140 8.25 5.07 -3.53
N ARG A 141 8.29 5.50 -2.27
CA ARG A 141 9.44 6.15 -1.65
C ARG A 141 9.68 5.55 -0.29
N ALA A 142 10.88 5.04 -0.07
CA ALA A 142 11.30 4.58 1.25
C ALA A 142 12.70 5.12 1.53
N ALA A 143 12.99 5.42 2.80
CA ALA A 143 14.30 5.86 3.24
C ALA A 143 14.73 5.14 4.51
N GLY A 144 16.02 4.78 4.61
CA GLY A 144 16.60 4.04 5.73
C GLY A 144 17.82 3.23 5.31
N ASP A 145 17.84 1.95 5.68
CA ASP A 145 18.88 1.00 5.27
C ASP A 145 18.99 0.86 3.74
N LEU A 146 17.83 1.00 3.07
CA LEU A 146 17.70 1.09 1.63
C LEU A 146 16.81 2.29 1.30
N ASP A 147 17.18 3.00 0.24
CA ASP A 147 16.35 4.01 -0.36
C ASP A 147 15.65 3.42 -1.59
N LEU A 148 14.33 3.49 -1.61
CA LEU A 148 13.51 2.98 -2.71
C LEU A 148 12.86 4.17 -3.41
N ASP A 149 12.91 4.22 -4.73
CA ASP A 149 12.14 5.18 -5.54
C ASP A 149 11.62 4.52 -6.82
N GLY A 150 10.32 4.65 -7.10
CA GLY A 150 9.75 4.25 -8.39
C GLY A 150 8.31 3.74 -8.32
N TYR A 151 8.01 2.70 -9.09
CA TYR A 151 6.68 2.09 -9.12
C TYR A 151 6.73 0.59 -9.38
N LEU A 152 5.67 -0.10 -8.98
CA LEU A 152 5.45 -1.50 -9.32
C LEU A 152 3.96 -1.83 -9.45
N THR A 153 3.66 -2.96 -10.09
CA THR A 153 2.32 -3.54 -10.18
C THR A 153 2.38 -4.98 -9.71
N VAL A 154 1.32 -5.43 -9.05
CA VAL A 154 1.14 -6.79 -8.56
C VAL A 154 -0.15 -7.33 -9.14
N ASP A 155 -0.06 -8.48 -9.80
CA ASP A 155 -1.24 -9.26 -10.19
C ASP A 155 -1.84 -9.86 -8.91
N LEU A 156 -3.09 -9.51 -8.60
CA LEU A 156 -3.77 -9.92 -7.37
C LEU A 156 -4.23 -11.39 -7.41
N ARG A 157 -4.28 -12.03 -8.58
CA ARG A 157 -4.61 -13.44 -8.74
C ARG A 157 -3.39 -14.31 -8.47
N SER A 158 -2.26 -13.98 -9.10
CA SER A 158 -1.02 -14.76 -8.97
C SER A 158 -0.09 -14.29 -7.85
N MET A 159 -0.34 -13.11 -7.28
CA MET A 159 0.54 -12.43 -6.31
C MET A 159 1.97 -12.22 -6.84
N LYS A 160 2.11 -12.05 -8.17
CA LYS A 160 3.41 -11.83 -8.82
C LYS A 160 3.55 -10.37 -9.22
N ILE A 161 4.79 -9.88 -9.20
CA ILE A 161 5.14 -8.57 -9.74
C ILE A 161 4.91 -8.59 -11.25
N GLY A 162 4.04 -7.72 -11.77
CA GLY A 162 3.75 -7.60 -13.21
C GLY A 162 4.78 -6.71 -13.91
N THR A 163 4.58 -5.41 -13.84
CA THR A 163 5.53 -4.36 -14.26
C THR A 163 6.20 -3.75 -13.02
N ALA A 164 7.50 -3.52 -13.08
CA ALA A 164 8.22 -2.78 -12.05
C ALA A 164 9.32 -1.93 -12.67
N ASP A 165 9.51 -0.75 -12.12
CA ASP A 165 10.66 0.09 -12.35
C ASP A 165 10.96 0.83 -11.05
N MET A 166 11.85 0.26 -10.24
CA MET A 166 12.27 0.85 -8.97
C MET A 166 13.79 0.93 -8.91
N THR A 167 14.26 2.05 -8.42
CA THR A 167 15.65 2.27 -8.01
C THR A 167 15.79 1.92 -6.53
N ILE A 168 16.85 1.20 -6.20
CA ILE A 168 17.18 0.72 -4.86
C ILE A 168 18.62 1.16 -4.58
N THR A 169 18.80 2.09 -3.66
CA THR A 169 20.11 2.57 -3.19
C THR A 169 20.19 2.44 -1.67
N GLY A 170 21.20 3.03 -1.04
CA GLY A 170 21.35 3.05 0.42
C GLY A 170 22.54 2.23 0.92
N GLU A 171 22.77 2.28 2.24
CA GLU A 171 23.95 1.72 2.90
C GLU A 171 24.03 0.20 2.75
N ARG A 172 22.88 -0.48 2.73
CA ARG A 172 22.79 -1.94 2.63
C ARG A 172 22.37 -2.42 1.24
N ALA A 173 22.54 -1.59 0.21
CA ALA A 173 22.19 -1.93 -1.17
C ALA A 173 22.96 -3.16 -1.69
N ASN A 174 24.14 -3.46 -1.14
CA ASN A 174 24.91 -4.66 -1.44
C ASN A 174 24.14 -5.98 -1.16
N LEU A 175 23.15 -5.98 -0.26
CA LEU A 175 22.32 -7.14 0.03
C LEU A 175 21.43 -7.56 -1.14
N MET A 176 21.21 -6.66 -2.10
CA MET A 176 20.45 -6.96 -3.31
C MET A 176 21.16 -7.96 -4.23
N GLU A 177 22.48 -8.17 -4.09
CA GLU A 177 23.18 -9.28 -4.76
C GLU A 177 22.56 -10.63 -4.38
N LEU A 178 22.17 -10.81 -3.11
CA LEU A 178 21.57 -12.05 -2.61
C LEU A 178 20.14 -12.22 -3.13
N ALA A 179 19.40 -11.11 -3.26
CA ALA A 179 18.03 -11.09 -3.75
C ALA A 179 17.91 -11.27 -5.28
N LYS A 180 19.01 -11.12 -6.03
CA LYS A 180 19.06 -11.25 -7.50
C LYS A 180 18.60 -12.62 -8.01
N THR A 181 18.69 -13.66 -7.17
CA THR A 181 18.19 -15.00 -7.49
C THR A 181 16.66 -15.10 -7.49
N MET A 182 15.98 -14.19 -6.79
CA MET A 182 14.53 -14.19 -6.60
C MET A 182 13.82 -13.05 -7.34
N LEU A 183 14.53 -11.96 -7.63
CA LEU A 183 13.98 -10.75 -8.24
C LEU A 183 14.76 -10.33 -9.49
N PRO A 184 14.09 -9.76 -10.52
CA PRO A 184 14.74 -9.28 -11.74
C PRO A 184 15.50 -7.96 -11.47
N LEU A 185 16.63 -8.09 -10.78
CA LEU A 185 17.48 -6.99 -10.35
C LEU A 185 18.63 -6.76 -11.33
N GLN A 186 18.80 -5.51 -11.75
CA GLN A 186 19.91 -5.05 -12.57
C GLN A 186 20.78 -4.12 -11.75
N LYS A 187 22.10 -4.31 -11.80
CA LYS A 187 23.04 -3.41 -11.12
C LYS A 187 23.24 -2.18 -11.99
N GLY A 188 23.01 -1.00 -11.43
CA GLY A 188 23.25 0.28 -12.10
C GLY A 188 24.72 0.71 -11.98
N ASP A 189 25.14 1.60 -12.87
CA ASP A 189 26.53 2.06 -12.97
C ASP A 189 27.02 2.81 -11.73
N SER A 190 26.10 3.41 -10.95
CA SER A 190 26.37 4.15 -9.71
C SER A 190 26.46 3.26 -8.46
N GLY A 191 26.44 1.92 -8.60
CA GLY A 191 26.43 0.99 -7.47
C GLY A 191 25.05 0.75 -6.85
N GLY A 192 24.02 1.43 -7.33
CA GLY A 192 22.62 1.16 -7.01
C GLY A 192 22.07 -0.05 -7.76
N TRP A 193 20.88 -0.49 -7.37
CA TRP A 193 20.14 -1.58 -8.00
C TRP A 193 18.86 -1.06 -8.63
N ARG A 194 18.44 -1.72 -9.69
CA ARG A 194 17.17 -1.42 -10.36
C ARG A 194 16.36 -2.69 -10.47
N LEU A 195 15.18 -2.70 -9.85
CA LEU A 195 14.18 -3.71 -10.09
C LEU A 195 13.43 -3.32 -11.36
N TYR A 196 13.69 -4.05 -12.44
CA TYR A 196 13.08 -3.76 -13.73
C TYR A 196 12.37 -4.97 -14.30
N ARG A 197 11.07 -4.82 -14.54
CA ARG A 197 10.24 -5.81 -15.23
C ARG A 197 9.28 -5.07 -16.15
N LYS A 198 9.38 -5.29 -17.47
CA LYS A 198 8.32 -4.87 -18.39
C LYS A 198 7.15 -5.85 -18.25
N GLY A 199 5.96 -5.34 -17.99
CA GLY A 199 4.74 -6.15 -18.03
C GLY A 199 4.54 -6.72 -19.43
N GLY A 200 4.36 -8.04 -19.52
CA GLY A 200 4.01 -8.76 -20.74
C GLY A 200 5.17 -9.48 -21.42
N ALA A 201 5.47 -10.69 -20.95
CA ALA A 201 5.88 -11.86 -21.75
C ALA A 201 6.05 -13.08 -20.83
N ASP A 202 4.94 -13.65 -20.35
CA ASP A 202 4.81 -15.11 -20.32
C ASP A 202 3.55 -15.38 -21.14
N LYS A 203 3.77 -15.81 -22.39
CA LYS A 203 2.81 -16.63 -23.12
C LYS A 203 2.99 -18.07 -22.66
#